data_AF-A0A3M1FG82-F1
#
_entry.id   AF-A0A3M1FG82-F1
#
_cell.length_a   1.000
_cell.length_b   1.000
_cell.length_c   1.000
_cell.angle_alpha   90.00
_cell.angle_beta   90.00
_cell.angle_gamma   90.00
#
_symmetry.space_group_name_H-M   'P 1'
#
loop_
_entity.id
_entity.type
_entity.pdbx_description
1 polymer ?
#
loop_
_entity_poly.entity_id
_entity_poly.type
_entity_poly.pdbx_seq_one_letter_code
_entity_poly.pdbx_strand_id
1 'polypeptide(L)'
;GPKAYSGLLVEAINRDLPQPVGQTGATLPPGHGVVAVSAGADVGDAAHIFVTNRAGVGVDLALGQRGYNLVALTPSGDLLARAAFDILGDPNASAALAAWVQGLPTGTIVAGAVNDEASLGLGADAVAALRSLGAAESVQGRFRWSHAFIGVVGAAPGQAVEDIALLRPAVAIAGMPIDSPTITGGVGRIHFERKRTEP
;
A
#
# COMPACT_ATOMS: atom_id res chain seq x y z
N GLY A 1 35.28 -25.16 19.92
CA GLY A 1 33.87 -25.55 20.10
C GLY A 1 32.98 -24.61 19.31
N PRO A 2 31.85 -25.06 18.76
CA PRO A 2 30.96 -24.18 18.00
C PRO A 2 30.40 -23.09 18.92
N LYS A 3 30.42 -21.83 18.44
CA LYS A 3 29.83 -20.70 19.15
C LYS A 3 28.31 -20.85 19.14
N ALA A 4 27.70 -20.90 20.32
CA ALA A 4 26.25 -20.82 20.46
C ALA A 4 25.83 -19.36 20.24
N TYR A 5 24.96 -19.11 19.26
CA TYR A 5 24.28 -17.84 19.09
C TYR A 5 22.91 -17.94 19.76
N SER A 6 22.56 -16.94 20.57
CA SER A 6 21.18 -16.78 21.07
C SER A 6 20.37 -16.09 19.98
N GLY A 7 19.63 -16.86 19.19
CA GLY A 7 18.68 -16.33 18.22
C GLY A 7 17.29 -16.18 18.84
N LEU A 8 16.63 -15.03 18.64
CA LEU A 8 15.19 -14.93 18.83
C LEU A 8 14.54 -15.58 17.60
N LEU A 9 14.07 -16.81 17.76
CA LEU A 9 13.22 -17.45 16.76
C LEU A 9 11.84 -16.79 16.84
N VAL A 10 11.62 -15.75 16.05
CA VAL A 10 10.25 -15.35 15.70
C VAL A 10 9.83 -16.30 14.59
N GLU A 11 9.32 -17.49 14.95
CA GLU A 11 8.45 -18.19 14.02
C GLU A 11 7.38 -17.18 13.60
N ALA A 12 7.16 -17.06 12.29
CA ALA A 12 6.25 -16.06 11.75
C ALA A 12 4.79 -16.43 12.09
N ILE A 13 4.41 -16.37 13.37
CA ILE A 13 3.08 -16.67 13.92
C ILE A 13 2.00 -15.89 13.15
N ASN A 14 2.36 -14.74 12.56
CA ASN A 14 1.47 -13.92 11.75
C ASN A 14 1.23 -14.43 10.31
N ARG A 15 2.02 -15.36 9.75
CA ARG A 15 1.78 -15.90 8.38
C ARG A 15 0.52 -16.75 8.29
N ASP A 16 0.04 -17.29 9.41
CA ASP A 16 -1.16 -18.14 9.44
C ASP A 16 -2.42 -17.38 9.87
N LEU A 17 -2.30 -16.09 10.19
CA LEU A 17 -3.41 -15.22 10.54
C LEU A 17 -3.78 -14.29 9.38
N PRO A 18 -5.09 -14.07 9.13
CA PRO A 18 -5.53 -12.98 8.27
C PRO A 18 -5.00 -11.63 8.79
N GLN A 19 -4.61 -10.74 7.89
CA GLN A 19 -4.00 -9.45 8.24
C GLN A 19 -4.96 -8.30 7.94
N PRO A 20 -5.23 -7.39 8.88
CA PRO A 20 -6.21 -6.31 8.64
C PRO A 20 -5.76 -5.35 7.54
N VAL A 21 -6.72 -4.88 6.74
CA VAL A 21 -6.54 -3.76 5.82
C VAL A 21 -7.01 -2.49 6.53
N GLY A 22 -6.08 -1.79 7.17
CA GLY A 22 -6.38 -0.58 7.94
C GLY A 22 -7.48 -0.82 8.99
N GLN A 23 -8.49 0.04 8.97
CA GLN A 23 -9.70 -0.04 9.81
C GLN A 23 -10.95 -0.40 8.99
N THR A 24 -10.78 -0.95 7.78
CA THR A 24 -11.89 -1.26 6.85
C THR A 24 -12.78 -2.42 7.32
N GLY A 25 -12.32 -3.21 8.29
CA GLY A 25 -12.97 -4.45 8.73
C GLY A 25 -12.67 -5.66 7.84
N ALA A 26 -11.99 -5.47 6.71
CA ALA A 26 -11.52 -6.55 5.85
C ALA A 26 -10.10 -7.00 6.25
N THR A 27 -9.75 -8.19 5.79
CA THR A 27 -8.42 -8.78 6.02
C THR A 27 -7.85 -9.34 4.72
N LEU A 28 -6.55 -9.20 4.52
CA LEU A 28 -5.78 -10.04 3.61
C LEU A 28 -5.77 -11.48 4.13
N PRO A 29 -5.80 -12.49 3.24
CA PRO A 29 -5.68 -13.88 3.65
C PRO A 29 -4.35 -14.17 4.33
N PRO A 30 -4.26 -15.25 5.12
CA PRO A 30 -3.00 -15.69 5.71
C PRO A 30 -1.86 -15.75 4.70
N GLY A 31 -0.71 -15.20 5.10
CA GLY A 31 0.52 -15.19 4.31
C GLY A 31 0.52 -14.16 3.18
N HIS A 32 -0.54 -13.38 3.00
CA HIS A 32 -0.56 -12.28 2.04
C HIS A 32 -0.10 -10.97 2.67
N GLY A 33 0.48 -10.13 1.83
CA GLY A 33 0.94 -8.80 2.20
C GLY A 33 0.96 -7.91 0.96
N VAL A 34 0.63 -6.64 1.15
CA VAL A 34 0.61 -5.63 0.09
C VAL A 34 1.45 -4.43 0.52
N VAL A 35 2.32 -3.96 -0.37
CA VAL A 35 3.09 -2.72 -0.20
C VAL A 35 2.86 -1.84 -1.41
N ALA A 36 2.29 -0.66 -1.19
CA ALA A 36 2.22 0.38 -2.20
C ALA A 36 3.28 1.45 -1.88
N VAL A 37 4.10 1.79 -2.87
CA VAL A 37 5.12 2.84 -2.80
C VAL A 37 4.86 3.84 -3.90
N SER A 38 4.77 5.12 -3.53
CA SER A 38 4.53 6.23 -4.45
C SER A 38 5.63 7.27 -4.32
N ALA A 39 6.11 7.75 -5.46
CA ALA A 39 7.05 8.84 -5.58
C ALA A 39 6.60 9.81 -6.69
N GLY A 40 6.36 11.08 -6.33
CA GLY A 40 6.28 12.15 -7.32
C GLY A 40 7.61 12.35 -8.05
N ALA A 41 7.61 13.09 -9.16
CA ALA A 41 8.78 13.18 -10.04
C ALA A 41 10.04 13.72 -9.33
N ASP A 42 9.88 14.69 -8.42
CA ASP A 42 11.01 15.29 -7.69
C ASP A 42 11.49 14.44 -6.50
N VAL A 43 10.81 13.32 -6.23
CA VAL A 43 11.11 12.41 -5.11
C VAL A 43 11.72 11.10 -5.60
N GLY A 44 11.27 10.58 -6.74
CA GLY A 44 11.75 9.31 -7.25
C GLY A 44 11.05 8.79 -8.50
N ASP A 45 9.95 9.43 -8.94
CA ASP A 45 9.29 9.11 -10.22
C ASP A 45 8.96 7.62 -10.39
N ALA A 46 8.30 7.05 -9.37
CA ALA A 46 7.97 5.63 -9.35
C ALA A 46 6.64 5.35 -8.65
N ALA A 47 5.92 4.36 -9.18
CA ALA A 47 4.86 3.66 -8.48
C ALA A 47 5.15 2.16 -8.48
N HIS A 48 5.17 1.56 -7.29
CA HIS A 48 5.31 0.12 -7.09
C HIS A 48 4.18 -0.39 -6.22
N ILE A 49 3.61 -1.55 -6.57
CA ILE A 49 2.60 -2.23 -5.78
C ILE A 49 2.98 -3.70 -5.70
N PHE A 50 3.71 -4.05 -4.64
CA PHE A 50 4.14 -5.42 -4.37
C PHE A 50 3.04 -6.18 -3.67
N VAL A 51 2.66 -7.33 -4.24
CA VAL A 51 1.74 -8.29 -3.62
C VAL A 51 2.50 -9.57 -3.34
N THR A 52 2.45 -10.00 -2.08
CA THR A 52 3.04 -11.25 -1.60
C THR A 52 1.93 -12.24 -1.29
N ASN A 53 2.24 -13.52 -1.43
CA ASN A 53 1.37 -14.63 -1.04
C ASN A 53 2.12 -15.55 -0.06
N ARG A 54 1.45 -16.64 0.37
CA ARG A 54 2.00 -17.60 1.33
C ARG A 54 3.34 -18.23 0.90
N ALA A 55 3.65 -18.28 -0.39
CA ALA A 55 4.95 -18.75 -0.87
C ALA A 55 6.11 -17.77 -0.58
N GLY A 56 5.80 -16.56 -0.11
CA GLY A 56 6.77 -15.51 0.20
C GLY A 56 7.32 -14.79 -1.04
N VAL A 57 6.73 -15.00 -2.22
CA VAL A 57 7.17 -14.32 -3.44
C VAL A 57 6.37 -13.03 -3.60
N GLY A 58 7.07 -11.89 -3.60
CA GLY A 58 6.50 -10.58 -3.93
C GLY A 58 6.57 -10.32 -5.43
N VAL A 59 5.43 -9.96 -6.03
CA VAL A 59 5.36 -9.53 -7.43
C VAL A 59 4.92 -8.07 -7.46
N ASP A 60 5.66 -7.22 -8.18
CA ASP A 60 5.21 -5.87 -8.48
C ASP A 60 4.14 -5.91 -9.57
N LEU A 61 2.95 -5.40 -9.26
CA LEU A 61 1.79 -5.40 -10.13
C LEU A 61 1.43 -4.01 -10.66
N ALA A 62 2.16 -2.96 -10.25
CA ALA A 62 1.98 -1.63 -10.82
C ALA A 62 2.33 -1.61 -12.33
N LEU A 63 1.72 -0.69 -13.09
CA LEU A 63 2.05 -0.50 -14.51
C LEU A 63 3.21 0.48 -14.72
N GLY A 64 3.65 1.17 -13.66
CA GLY A 64 4.74 2.14 -13.69
C GLY A 64 4.47 3.36 -14.58
N GLN A 65 3.22 3.62 -14.97
CA GLN A 65 2.87 4.78 -15.80
C GLN A 65 2.69 6.02 -14.93
N ARG A 66 2.83 7.23 -15.51
CA ARG A 66 2.48 8.48 -14.83
C ARG A 66 1.02 8.45 -14.35
N GLY A 67 0.77 9.09 -13.21
CA GLY A 67 -0.55 9.21 -12.60
C GLY A 67 -0.83 8.13 -11.56
N TYR A 68 -2.11 7.81 -11.36
CA TYR A 68 -2.50 6.77 -10.40
C TYR A 68 -2.33 5.38 -11.00
N ASN A 69 -1.55 4.52 -10.35
CA ASN A 69 -1.47 3.10 -10.63
C ASN A 69 -2.30 2.36 -9.56
N LEU A 70 -3.27 1.54 -9.98
CA LEU A 70 -4.16 0.80 -9.09
C LEU A 70 -4.09 -0.70 -9.37
N VAL A 71 -4.13 -1.49 -8.29
CA VAL A 71 -4.22 -2.96 -8.31
C VAL A 71 -5.40 -3.37 -7.45
N ALA A 72 -6.34 -4.12 -8.04
CA ALA A 72 -7.48 -4.71 -7.37
C ALA A 72 -7.27 -6.20 -7.14
N LEU A 73 -7.51 -6.64 -5.91
CA LEU A 73 -7.43 -8.04 -5.48
C LEU A 73 -8.79 -8.53 -5.02
N THR A 74 -9.09 -9.80 -5.27
CA THR A 74 -10.21 -10.48 -4.61
C THR A 74 -9.99 -10.52 -3.09
N PRO A 75 -11.04 -10.72 -2.27
CA PRO A 75 -10.86 -10.96 -0.83
C PRO A 75 -9.93 -12.13 -0.50
N SER A 76 -9.77 -13.07 -1.44
CA SER A 76 -8.85 -14.21 -1.35
C SER A 76 -7.40 -13.88 -1.71
N GLY A 77 -7.07 -12.63 -2.06
CA GLY A 77 -5.73 -12.18 -2.40
C GLY A 77 -5.32 -12.36 -3.86
N ASP A 78 -6.23 -12.85 -4.72
CA ASP A 78 -5.94 -13.07 -6.14
C ASP A 78 -6.06 -11.76 -6.93
N LEU A 79 -5.22 -11.59 -7.96
CA LEU A 79 -5.31 -10.44 -8.86
C LEU A 79 -6.66 -10.45 -9.61
N LEU A 80 -7.46 -9.41 -9.39
CA LEU A 80 -8.72 -9.18 -10.11
C LEU A 80 -8.49 -8.27 -11.33
N ALA A 81 -7.80 -7.14 -11.13
CA ALA A 81 -7.50 -6.18 -12.19
C ALA A 81 -6.32 -5.27 -11.81
N ARG A 82 -5.73 -4.61 -12.81
CA ARG A 82 -4.78 -3.52 -12.62
C ARG A 82 -4.98 -2.47 -13.71
N ALA A 83 -4.76 -1.20 -13.37
CA ALA A 83 -4.91 -0.08 -14.29
C ALA A 83 -3.96 1.06 -13.90
N ALA A 84 -3.69 1.94 -14.87
CA ALA A 84 -3.05 3.22 -14.60
C ALA A 84 -3.79 4.34 -15.32
N PHE A 85 -3.84 5.50 -14.67
CA PHE A 85 -4.61 6.65 -15.10
C PHE A 85 -3.69 7.86 -15.14
N ASP A 86 -3.30 8.28 -16.35
CA ASP A 86 -2.47 9.46 -16.57
C ASP A 86 -3.31 10.74 -16.39
N ILE A 87 -3.53 11.11 -15.13
CA ILE A 87 -4.38 12.23 -14.74
C ILE A 87 -3.90 13.57 -15.34
N LEU A 88 -2.59 13.72 -15.57
CA LEU A 88 -2.03 14.93 -16.19
C LEU A 88 -2.19 14.91 -17.71
N GLY A 89 -1.92 13.77 -18.34
CA GLY A 89 -1.82 13.65 -19.80
C GLY A 89 -3.10 13.30 -20.53
N ASP A 90 -4.10 12.72 -19.85
CA ASP A 90 -5.39 12.35 -20.44
C ASP A 90 -6.56 13.05 -19.72
N PRO A 91 -7.32 13.94 -20.40
CA PRO A 91 -8.45 14.63 -19.79
C PRO A 91 -9.59 13.70 -19.35
N ASN A 92 -9.64 12.47 -19.84
CA ASN A 92 -10.64 11.48 -19.44
C ASN A 92 -10.18 10.56 -18.30
N ALA A 93 -8.90 10.60 -17.93
CA ALA A 93 -8.33 9.66 -16.96
C ALA A 93 -8.97 9.74 -15.58
N SER A 94 -9.39 10.94 -15.14
CA SER A 94 -10.12 11.09 -13.86
C SER A 94 -11.45 10.35 -13.87
N ALA A 95 -12.26 10.56 -14.91
CA ALA A 95 -13.55 9.88 -15.06
C ALA A 95 -13.36 8.37 -15.23
N ALA A 96 -12.33 7.95 -15.97
CA ALA A 96 -11.99 6.55 -16.14
C ALA A 96 -11.57 5.88 -14.83
N LEU A 97 -10.80 6.56 -13.97
CA LEU A 97 -10.44 6.08 -12.63
C LEU A 97 -11.70 5.88 -11.80
N ALA A 98 -12.59 6.87 -11.77
CA ALA A 98 -13.84 6.79 -11.03
C ALA A 98 -14.71 5.60 -11.49
N ALA A 99 -14.89 5.45 -12.80
CA ALA A 99 -15.63 4.35 -13.39
C ALA A 99 -15.00 2.98 -13.11
N TRP A 100 -13.66 2.89 -13.15
CA TRP A 100 -12.94 1.65 -12.85
C TRP A 100 -13.20 1.21 -11.41
N VAL A 101 -13.08 2.12 -10.43
CA VAL A 101 -13.35 1.81 -9.02
C VAL A 101 -14.82 1.43 -8.81
N GLN A 102 -15.76 2.15 -9.43
CA GLN A 102 -17.20 1.87 -9.32
C GLN A 102 -17.60 0.52 -9.95
N GLY A 103 -16.84 0.04 -10.92
CA GLY A 103 -17.04 -1.27 -11.54
C GLY A 103 -16.53 -2.46 -10.71
N LEU A 104 -15.80 -2.21 -9.63
CA LEU A 104 -15.28 -3.28 -8.76
C LEU A 104 -16.36 -3.79 -7.79
N PRO A 105 -16.40 -5.11 -7.51
CA PRO A 105 -17.26 -5.66 -6.48
C PRO A 105 -16.98 -5.07 -5.09
N THR A 106 -18.01 -4.94 -4.26
CA THR A 106 -17.84 -4.61 -2.83
C THR A 106 -16.95 -5.65 -2.14
N GLY A 107 -16.06 -5.20 -1.26
CA GLY A 107 -15.09 -6.05 -0.58
C GLY A 107 -13.80 -6.31 -1.38
N THR A 108 -13.71 -5.87 -2.64
CA THR A 108 -12.44 -5.87 -3.38
C THR A 108 -11.40 -5.01 -2.66
N ILE A 109 -10.22 -5.57 -2.45
CA ILE A 109 -9.07 -4.87 -1.88
C ILE A 109 -8.38 -4.11 -3.00
N VAL A 110 -8.09 -2.82 -2.80
CA VAL A 110 -7.45 -1.97 -3.80
C VAL A 110 -6.23 -1.31 -3.20
N ALA A 111 -5.08 -1.50 -3.85
CA ALA A 111 -3.87 -0.74 -3.57
C ALA A 111 -3.64 0.29 -4.66
N GLY A 112 -3.18 1.48 -4.27
CA GLY A 112 -2.90 2.56 -5.19
C GLY A 112 -1.61 3.29 -4.87
N ALA A 113 -0.92 3.74 -5.92
CA ALA A 113 0.28 4.56 -5.82
C ALA A 113 0.34 5.58 -6.97
N VAL A 114 0.70 6.82 -6.65
CA VAL A 114 0.98 7.87 -7.65
C VAL A 114 2.42 7.76 -8.16
N ASN A 115 2.59 7.91 -9.47
CA ASN A 115 3.86 8.13 -10.14
C ASN A 115 3.87 9.52 -10.82
N ASP A 116 4.97 10.26 -10.72
CA ASP A 116 5.16 11.64 -11.23
C ASP A 116 4.13 12.65 -10.70
N GLU A 117 2.93 12.65 -11.29
CA GLU A 117 1.92 13.70 -11.19
C GLU A 117 0.52 13.09 -11.34
N ALA A 118 -0.38 13.38 -10.39
CA ALA A 118 -1.77 12.94 -10.45
C ALA A 118 -2.79 13.98 -9.92
N SER A 119 -2.43 15.26 -9.86
CA SER A 119 -3.19 16.29 -9.13
C SER A 119 -3.97 17.25 -10.02
N LEU A 120 -3.43 17.64 -11.17
CA LEU A 120 -3.95 18.79 -11.92
C LEU A 120 -5.24 18.46 -12.67
N GLY A 121 -5.36 17.24 -13.18
CA GLY A 121 -6.57 16.72 -13.82
C GLY A 121 -7.49 15.93 -12.88
N LEU A 122 -7.19 15.86 -11.58
CA LEU A 122 -7.95 15.01 -10.66
C LEU A 122 -9.30 15.66 -10.33
N GLY A 123 -10.38 15.06 -10.84
CA GLY A 123 -11.76 15.50 -10.65
C GLY A 123 -12.36 15.03 -9.32
N ALA A 124 -13.48 15.66 -8.95
CA ALA A 124 -14.21 15.33 -7.72
C ALA A 124 -14.79 13.90 -7.73
N ASP A 125 -15.09 13.35 -8.91
CA ASP A 125 -15.57 11.99 -9.11
C ASP A 125 -14.49 10.95 -8.78
N ALA A 126 -13.26 11.15 -9.25
CA ALA A 126 -12.11 10.32 -8.89
C ALA A 126 -11.79 10.43 -7.39
N VAL A 127 -11.83 11.62 -6.81
CA VAL A 127 -11.65 11.80 -5.36
C VAL A 127 -12.74 11.05 -4.58
N ALA A 128 -14.00 11.11 -5.00
CA ALA A 128 -15.09 10.38 -4.36
C ALA A 128 -14.90 8.86 -4.49
N ALA A 129 -14.41 8.38 -5.63
CA ALA A 129 -14.09 6.98 -5.85
C ALA A 129 -12.93 6.50 -4.96
N LEU A 130 -11.85 7.28 -4.83
CA LEU A 130 -10.76 6.94 -3.90
C LEU A 130 -11.26 6.92 -2.44
N ARG A 131 -12.14 7.86 -2.08
CA ARG A 131 -12.80 7.88 -0.77
C ARG A 131 -13.68 6.67 -0.48
N SER A 132 -14.32 6.07 -1.50
CA SER A 132 -15.11 4.85 -1.34
C SER A 132 -14.26 3.59 -1.13
N LEU A 133 -12.93 3.71 -1.28
CA LEU A 133 -11.94 2.71 -0.89
C LEU A 133 -11.47 2.91 0.56
N GLY A 134 -11.90 3.99 1.21
CA GLY A 134 -11.50 4.37 2.56
C GLY A 134 -10.30 5.30 2.65
N ALA A 135 -9.75 5.79 1.53
CA ALA A 135 -8.77 6.89 1.53
C ALA A 135 -9.43 8.18 2.06
N ALA A 136 -8.71 8.99 2.83
CA ALA A 136 -9.18 10.28 3.33
C ALA A 136 -8.53 11.46 2.62
N GLU A 137 -7.24 11.32 2.29
CA GLU A 137 -6.42 12.36 1.70
C GLU A 137 -6.62 12.43 0.17
N SER A 138 -6.20 13.54 -0.41
CA SER A 138 -6.26 13.75 -1.85
C SER A 138 -5.07 14.58 -2.30
N VAL A 139 -4.50 14.18 -3.43
CA VAL A 139 -3.49 14.97 -4.14
C VAL A 139 -4.10 16.06 -5.00
N GLN A 140 -5.43 16.22 -5.08
CA GLN A 140 -6.07 17.24 -5.92
C GLN A 140 -5.50 18.64 -5.64
N GLY A 141 -4.97 19.30 -6.66
CA GLY A 141 -4.31 20.61 -6.54
C GLY A 141 -2.96 20.60 -5.81
N ARG A 142 -2.44 19.43 -5.43
CA ARG A 142 -1.15 19.24 -4.75
C ARG A 142 -0.15 18.63 -5.73
N PHE A 143 0.44 19.50 -6.56
CA PHE A 143 1.34 19.12 -7.66
C PHE A 143 2.47 18.20 -7.21
N ARG A 144 2.57 17.02 -7.86
CA ARG A 144 3.61 16.00 -7.65
C ARG A 144 3.71 15.44 -6.22
N TRP A 145 2.64 15.49 -5.45
CA TRP A 145 2.61 14.82 -4.17
C TRP A 145 2.61 13.30 -4.37
N SER A 146 3.44 12.61 -3.60
CA SER A 146 3.34 11.17 -3.41
C SER A 146 2.06 10.84 -2.65
N HIS A 147 1.36 9.79 -3.09
CA HIS A 147 0.20 9.25 -2.41
C HIS A 147 0.12 7.74 -2.62
N ALA A 148 0.11 7.00 -1.52
CA ALA A 148 -0.02 5.56 -1.51
C ALA A 148 -1.13 5.14 -0.53
N PHE A 149 -1.93 4.16 -0.92
CA PHE A 149 -2.99 3.64 -0.06
C PHE A 149 -3.26 2.16 -0.31
N ILE A 150 -3.86 1.50 0.69
CA ILE A 150 -4.45 0.17 0.61
C ILE A 150 -5.81 0.23 1.30
N GLY A 151 -6.87 0.10 0.49
CA GLY A 151 -8.25 0.27 0.90
C GLY A 151 -9.14 -0.87 0.40
N VAL A 152 -10.44 -0.75 0.66
CA VAL A 152 -11.44 -1.76 0.29
C VAL A 152 -12.69 -1.08 -0.24
N VAL A 153 -13.22 -1.56 -1.35
CA VAL A 153 -14.46 -1.06 -1.95
C VAL A 153 -15.60 -1.17 -0.94
N GLY A 154 -16.16 -0.03 -0.56
CA GLY A 154 -17.24 0.10 0.42
C GLY A 154 -16.78 0.56 1.81
N ALA A 155 -15.48 0.78 2.01
CA ALA A 155 -14.96 1.35 3.25
C ALA A 155 -15.30 2.84 3.38
N ALA A 156 -15.48 3.30 4.62
CA ALA A 156 -15.66 4.72 4.92
C ALA A 156 -14.31 5.46 4.81
N PRO A 157 -14.31 6.74 4.40
CA PRO A 157 -13.08 7.54 4.34
C PRO A 157 -12.32 7.55 5.68
N GLY A 158 -11.00 7.40 5.62
CA GLY A 158 -10.12 7.30 6.78
C GLY A 158 -9.93 5.88 7.32
N GLN A 159 -10.53 4.86 6.69
CA GLN A 159 -10.34 3.46 7.08
C GLN A 159 -9.22 2.75 6.33
N ALA A 160 -8.74 3.28 5.20
CA ALA A 160 -7.62 2.68 4.47
C ALA A 160 -6.30 2.84 5.24
N VAL A 161 -5.31 2.00 4.90
CA VAL A 161 -3.91 2.35 5.18
C VAL A 161 -3.50 3.38 4.15
N GLU A 162 -3.00 4.54 4.56
CA GLU A 162 -2.77 5.67 3.67
C GLU A 162 -1.55 6.47 4.12
N ASP A 163 -0.77 6.94 3.15
CA ASP A 163 0.32 7.87 3.38
C ASP A 163 0.41 8.87 2.21
N ILE A 164 0.75 10.10 2.52
CA ILE A 164 0.81 11.20 1.55
C ILE A 164 1.96 12.15 1.92
N ALA A 165 2.72 12.60 0.94
CA ALA A 165 3.87 13.48 1.18
C ALA A 165 4.28 14.30 -0.05
N LEU A 166 4.81 15.50 0.19
CA LEU A 166 5.40 16.34 -0.85
C LEU A 166 6.87 15.98 -1.15
N LEU A 167 7.68 15.76 -0.11
CA LEU A 167 9.15 15.71 -0.22
C LEU A 167 9.76 14.33 0.10
N ARG A 168 8.93 13.28 0.16
CA ARG A 168 9.39 11.91 0.39
C ARG A 168 8.47 10.90 -0.27
N PRO A 169 8.91 9.65 -0.49
CA PRO A 169 8.01 8.60 -0.91
C PRO A 169 6.89 8.41 0.12
N ALA A 170 5.69 8.13 -0.39
CA ALA A 170 4.57 7.68 0.41
C ALA A 170 4.53 6.15 0.39
N VAL A 171 4.28 5.53 1.55
CA VAL A 171 4.28 4.07 1.68
C VAL A 171 3.06 3.61 2.47
N ALA A 172 2.26 2.71 1.87
CA ALA A 172 1.18 2.01 2.56
C ALA A 172 1.51 0.51 2.61
N ILE A 173 1.35 -0.09 3.80
CA ILE A 173 1.67 -1.50 4.06
C ILE A 173 0.50 -2.17 4.77
N ALA A 174 0.02 -3.30 4.23
CA ALA A 174 -0.93 -4.17 4.90
C ALA A 174 -0.41 -5.61 4.91
N GLY A 175 -0.49 -6.27 6.06
CA GLY A 175 0.03 -7.62 6.26
C GLY A 175 1.56 -7.71 6.31
N MET A 176 2.09 -8.88 5.96
CA MET A 176 3.52 -9.18 6.09
C MET A 176 4.22 -9.09 4.73
N PRO A 177 4.87 -7.97 4.39
CA PRO A 177 5.71 -7.90 3.20
C PRO A 177 7.07 -8.54 3.46
N ILE A 178 7.08 -9.80 3.89
CA ILE A 178 8.31 -10.54 4.19
C ILE A 178 8.51 -11.60 3.12
N ASP A 179 9.49 -11.36 2.26
CA ASP A 179 9.91 -12.24 1.17
C ASP A 179 10.87 -13.36 1.62
N SER A 180 11.30 -13.37 2.90
CA SER A 180 12.31 -14.31 3.40
C SER A 180 12.17 -14.69 4.88
N PRO A 181 12.49 -15.93 5.30
CA PRO A 181 12.65 -16.29 6.71
C PRO A 181 13.80 -15.54 7.42
N THR A 182 14.62 -14.79 6.66
CA THR A 182 15.69 -13.94 7.18
C THR A 182 15.38 -12.47 6.92
N ILE A 183 15.13 -11.69 7.97
CA ILE A 183 15.03 -10.23 7.89
C ILE A 183 16.45 -9.67 7.79
N THR A 184 16.76 -8.97 6.69
CA THR A 184 18.00 -8.18 6.57
C THR A 184 17.61 -6.73 6.31
N GLY A 185 17.65 -5.89 7.36
CA GLY A 185 17.27 -4.46 7.30
C GLY A 185 17.52 -3.75 8.64
N GLY A 186 17.93 -2.47 8.59
CA GLY A 186 18.59 -1.76 9.68
C GLY A 186 17.72 -1.48 10.92
N VAL A 187 18.26 -1.83 12.09
CA VAL A 187 17.69 -1.42 13.38
C VAL A 187 18.01 0.05 13.63
N GLY A 188 16.99 0.91 13.69
CA GLY A 188 17.18 2.35 13.86
C GLY A 188 17.82 2.75 15.20
N ARG A 189 17.26 2.34 16.34
CA ARG A 189 17.88 2.53 17.65
C ARG A 189 17.39 1.48 18.65
N ILE A 190 18.31 0.85 19.35
CA ILE A 190 18.02 -0.03 20.48
C ILE A 190 18.37 0.73 21.76
N HIS A 191 17.41 0.84 22.69
CA HIS A 191 17.66 1.37 24.03
C HIS A 191 17.70 0.21 25.02
N PHE A 192 18.77 0.12 25.79
CA PHE A 192 18.85 -0.82 26.91
C PHE A 192 18.75 -0.03 28.20
N GLU A 193 17.69 -0.29 28.97
CA GLU A 193 17.60 0.21 30.33
C GLU A 193 18.14 -0.83 31.30
N ARG A 194 19.03 -0.39 32.19
CA ARG A 194 19.54 -1.24 33.25
C ARG A 194 18.42 -1.45 34.26
N LYS A 195 17.96 -2.68 34.44
CA LYS A 195 17.07 -3.03 35.54
C LYS A 195 17.77 -2.66 36.85
N ARG A 196 17.24 -1.67 37.56
CA ARG A 196 17.72 -1.28 38.88
C ARG A 196 17.48 -2.47 39.80
N THR A 197 18.53 -3.13 40.25
CA THR A 197 18.43 -3.93 41.48
C THR A 197 18.47 -2.94 42.64
N GLU A 198 17.36 -2.83 43.35
CA GLU A 198 17.30 -2.19 44.68
C GLU A 198 18.23 -2.93 45.65
N PRO A 199 18.74 -2.23 46.69
CA PRO A 199 19.98 -2.57 47.39
C PRO A 199 19.98 -3.91 48.12
#